data_AF-A0A350BNE0-F1
#
_entry.id   AF-A0A350BNE0-F1
#
_cell.length_a   1.000
_cell.length_b   1.000
_cell.length_c   1.000
_cell.angle_alpha   90.00
_cell.angle_beta   90.00
_cell.angle_gamma   90.00
#
_symmetry.space_group_name_H-M   'P 1'
#
loop_
_entity.id
_entity.type
_entity.pdbx_description
1 polymer ?
#
loop_
_entity_poly.entity_id
_entity_poly.type
_entity_poly.pdbx_seq_one_letter_code
_entity_poly.pdbx_strand_id
1 'polypeptide(L)'
;NGTWQSYNAYARYLIDYNGDMKDALKASEKAVGLMENAGTLRTKAEVLEKSGNAAEAIKTAERAIQVGKAANPNFNATALNDLIKGWKEKAGK
;
A
#
# COMPACT_ATOMS: atom_id res chain seq x y z
N ASN A 1 15.00 -15.42 7.79
CA ASN A 1 14.99 -13.98 7.42
C ASN A 1 14.42 -13.81 6.02
N GLY A 2 13.16 -13.39 5.90
CA GLY A 2 12.54 -13.07 4.60
C GLY A 2 13.00 -11.71 4.06
N THR A 3 12.97 -11.52 2.73
CA THR A 3 13.26 -10.22 2.10
C THR A 3 12.02 -9.34 2.08
N TRP A 4 12.19 -8.03 1.88
CA TRP A 4 11.06 -7.11 1.70
C TRP A 4 10.13 -7.58 0.56
N GLN A 5 10.67 -8.20 -0.50
CA GLN A 5 9.90 -8.75 -1.62
C GLN A 5 9.01 -9.89 -1.18
N SER A 6 9.52 -10.83 -0.38
CA SER A 6 8.74 -11.96 0.13
C SER A 6 7.58 -11.51 1.01
N TYR A 7 7.83 -10.56 1.93
CA TYR A 7 6.78 -10.01 2.77
C TYR A 7 5.74 -9.22 1.97
N ASN A 8 6.19 -8.43 0.98
CA ASN A 8 5.29 -7.69 0.11
C ASN A 8 4.44 -8.63 -0.77
N ALA A 9 5.03 -9.70 -1.29
CA ALA A 9 4.31 -10.71 -2.07
C ALA A 9 3.28 -11.46 -1.21
N TYR A 10 3.62 -11.78 0.04
CA TYR A 10 2.68 -12.42 0.96
C TYR A 10 1.51 -11.49 1.32
N ALA A 11 1.77 -10.22 1.61
CA ALA A 11 0.72 -9.23 1.82
C ALA A 11 -0.19 -9.09 0.59
N ARG A 12 0.39 -9.05 -0.62
CA ARG A 12 -0.35 -9.02 -1.89
C ARG A 12 -1.23 -10.26 -2.07
N TYR A 13 -0.68 -11.44 -1.82
CA TYR A 13 -1.43 -12.70 -1.84
C TYR A 13 -2.65 -12.65 -0.90
N LEU A 14 -2.48 -12.17 0.33
CA LEU A 14 -3.60 -12.03 1.27
C LEU A 14 -4.66 -11.02 0.80
N ILE A 15 -4.26 -9.95 0.11
CA ILE A 15 -5.21 -9.01 -0.53
C ILE A 15 -6.02 -9.71 -1.63
N ASP A 16 -5.34 -10.43 -2.52
CA ASP A 16 -5.93 -11.00 -3.74
C ASP A 16 -6.88 -12.16 -3.43
N TYR A 17 -6.58 -12.93 -2.38
CA TYR A 17 -7.37 -14.08 -1.94
C TYR A 17 -8.28 -13.79 -0.73
N ASN A 18 -8.46 -12.52 -0.37
CA ASN A 18 -9.24 -12.09 0.82
C ASN A 18 -8.85 -12.89 2.09
N GLY A 19 -7.55 -13.07 2.30
CA GLY A 19 -6.99 -13.69 3.49
C GLY A 19 -7.11 -12.81 4.74
N ASP A 20 -6.40 -13.18 5.81
CA ASP A 20 -6.43 -12.42 7.05
C ASP A 20 -5.75 -11.04 6.88
N MET A 21 -6.52 -9.97 7.04
CA MET A 21 -6.04 -8.59 6.85
C MET A 21 -5.08 -8.13 7.96
N LYS A 22 -5.12 -8.74 9.16
CA LYS A 22 -4.13 -8.46 10.21
C LYS A 22 -2.77 -9.04 9.82
N ASP A 23 -2.75 -10.24 9.24
CA ASP A 23 -1.52 -10.83 8.71
C ASP A 23 -1.01 -10.06 7.49
N ALA A 24 -1.91 -9.61 6.62
CA ALA A 24 -1.56 -8.76 5.48
C ALA A 24 -0.93 -7.45 5.95
N LEU A 25 -1.47 -6.85 7.01
CA LEU A 25 -0.96 -5.61 7.57
C LEU A 25 0.45 -5.83 8.14
N LYS A 26 0.61 -6.83 9.00
CA LYS A 26 1.91 -7.19 9.58
C LYS A 26 2.96 -7.48 8.51
N ALA A 27 2.60 -8.20 7.46
CA ALA A 27 3.49 -8.48 6.34
C ALA A 27 3.86 -7.21 5.56
N SER A 28 2.88 -6.36 5.24
CA SER A 28 3.13 -5.11 4.53
C SER A 28 3.99 -4.14 5.35
N GLU A 29 3.77 -4.04 6.67
CA GLU A 29 4.59 -3.24 7.58
C GLU A 29 6.02 -3.76 7.67
N LYS A 30 6.19 -5.09 7.72
CA LYS A 30 7.52 -5.69 7.70
C LYS A 30 8.23 -5.40 6.38
N ALA A 31 7.52 -5.44 5.25
CA ALA A 31 8.08 -5.10 3.95
C ALA A 31 8.54 -3.64 3.88
N VAL A 32 7.69 -2.70 4.32
CA VAL A 32 8.02 -1.26 4.38
C VAL A 32 9.22 -1.01 5.32
N GLY A 33 9.25 -1.65 6.49
CA GLY A 33 10.36 -1.49 7.44
C GLY A 33 11.70 -2.05 6.95
N LEU A 34 11.68 -3.00 6.00
CA LEU A 34 12.88 -3.51 5.34
C LEU A 34 13.28 -2.68 4.12
N MET A 35 12.30 -2.17 3.37
CA MET A 35 12.52 -1.27 2.25
C MET A 35 11.28 -0.40 2.00
N GLU A 36 11.40 0.89 2.33
CA GLU A 36 10.38 1.87 1.98
C GLU A 36 10.54 2.27 0.51
N ASN A 37 9.63 1.80 -0.34
CA ASN A 37 9.55 2.18 -1.74
C ASN A 37 8.08 2.28 -2.18
N ALA A 38 7.83 2.80 -3.38
CA ALA A 38 6.47 2.98 -3.87
C ALA A 38 5.65 1.67 -3.90
N GLY A 39 6.28 0.53 -4.14
CA GLY A 39 5.62 -0.78 -4.18
C GLY A 39 5.18 -1.27 -2.80
N THR A 40 6.07 -1.21 -1.80
CA THR A 40 5.76 -1.65 -0.43
C THR A 40 4.73 -0.74 0.22
N LEU A 41 4.84 0.58 0.01
CA LEU A 41 3.86 1.56 0.49
C LEU A 41 2.50 1.39 -0.19
N ARG A 42 2.45 1.14 -1.50
CA ARG A 42 1.21 0.84 -2.21
C ARG A 42 0.50 -0.37 -1.61
N THR A 43 1.21 -1.47 -1.40
CA THR A 43 0.62 -2.68 -0.80
C THR A 43 0.07 -2.39 0.61
N LYS A 44 0.81 -1.66 1.46
CA LYS A 44 0.33 -1.26 2.78
C LYS A 44 -0.95 -0.40 2.69
N ALA A 45 -1.00 0.55 1.76
CA ALA A 45 -2.18 1.40 1.56
C ALA A 45 -3.43 0.58 1.20
N GLU A 46 -3.29 -0.40 0.30
CA GLU A 46 -4.39 -1.28 -0.09
C GLU A 46 -4.87 -2.16 1.08
N VAL A 47 -3.95 -2.69 1.89
CA VAL A 47 -4.31 -3.44 3.11
C VAL A 47 -5.06 -2.55 4.11
N LEU A 48 -4.60 -1.32 4.33
CA LEU A 48 -5.26 -0.37 5.24
C LEU A 48 -6.69 -0.06 4.80
N GLU A 49 -6.93 0.12 3.49
CA GLU A 49 -8.30 0.35 3.02
C GLU A 49 -9.19 -0.88 3.18
N LYS A 50 -8.69 -2.08 2.84
CA LYS A 50 -9.41 -3.34 3.09
C LYS A 50 -9.70 -3.60 4.57
N SER A 51 -8.88 -3.03 5.46
CA SER A 51 -9.06 -3.10 6.91
C SER A 51 -9.99 -2.00 7.46
N GLY A 52 -10.59 -1.18 6.60
CA GLY A 52 -11.50 -0.09 6.98
C GLY A 52 -10.80 1.20 7.39
N ASN A 53 -9.47 1.29 7.30
CA ASN A 53 -8.70 2.47 7.65
C ASN A 53 -8.37 3.31 6.41
N ALA A 54 -9.41 3.88 5.79
CA ALA A 54 -9.29 4.67 4.57
C ALA A 54 -8.42 5.92 4.74
N ALA A 55 -8.44 6.55 5.92
CA ALA A 55 -7.64 7.75 6.21
C ALA A 55 -6.14 7.47 6.16
N GLU A 56 -5.67 6.39 6.79
CA GLU A 56 -4.26 5.99 6.70
C GLU A 56 -3.90 5.39 5.34
N ALA A 57 -4.83 4.72 4.66
CA ALA A 57 -4.62 4.23 3.30
C ALA A 57 -4.28 5.38 2.34
N ILE A 58 -5.07 6.46 2.37
CA ILE A 58 -4.84 7.65 1.55
C ILE A 58 -3.46 8.26 1.84
N LYS A 59 -3.14 8.50 3.12
CA LYS A 59 -1.84 9.06 3.52
C LYS A 59 -0.67 8.18 3.06
N THR A 60 -0.81 6.86 3.17
CA THR A 60 0.21 5.88 2.76
C THR A 60 0.38 5.85 1.24
N ALA A 61 -0.70 5.93 0.47
CA ALA A 61 -0.64 6.01 -1.00
C ALA A 61 -0.04 7.34 -1.49
N GLU A 62 -0.35 8.46 -0.84
CA GLU A 62 0.29 9.75 -1.12
C GLU A 62 1.80 9.68 -0.86
N ARG A 63 2.22 9.02 0.23
CA ARG A 63 3.63 8.74 0.51
C ARG A 63 4.27 7.85 -0.56
N ALA A 64 3.57 6.84 -1.07
CA ALA A 64 4.04 5.99 -2.17
C ALA A 64 4.37 6.80 -3.43
N ILE A 65 3.53 7.79 -3.77
CA ILE A 65 3.76 8.70 -4.89
C ILE A 65 5.01 9.57 -4.64
N GLN A 66 5.15 10.13 -3.44
CA GLN A 66 6.31 10.96 -3.08
C GLN A 66 7.62 10.18 -3.22
N VAL A 67 7.70 8.99 -2.63
CA VAL A 67 8.89 8.13 -2.68
C VAL A 67 9.16 7.65 -4.11
N GLY A 68 8.11 7.29 -4.85
CA GLY A 68 8.22 6.90 -6.25
C GLY A 68 8.82 7.99 -7.13
N LYS A 69 8.33 9.23 -7.01
CA LYS A 69 8.84 10.39 -7.76
C LYS A 69 10.26 10.78 -7.35
N ALA A 70 10.60 10.66 -6.07
CA ALA A 70 11.95 10.93 -5.58
C ALA A 70 12.97 9.92 -6.14
N ALA A 71 12.59 8.65 -6.29
CA ALA A 71 13.43 7.61 -6.87
C ALA A 71 13.48 7.65 -8.40
N ASN A 72 12.37 8.02 -9.05
CA ASN A 72 12.25 8.15 -10.50
C ASN A 72 11.30 9.31 -10.86
N PRO A 73 11.79 10.42 -11.43
CA PRO A 73 10.95 11.56 -11.82
C PRO A 73 9.81 11.20 -12.78
N ASN A 74 9.97 10.12 -13.57
CA ASN A 74 8.97 9.61 -14.50
C ASN A 74 8.01 8.57 -13.87
N PHE A 75 7.98 8.45 -12.54
CA PHE A 75 7.09 7.53 -11.85
C PHE A 75 5.62 7.78 -12.21
N ASN A 76 4.97 6.76 -12.78
CA ASN A 76 3.55 6.82 -13.13
C ASN A 76 2.69 6.62 -11.88
N ALA A 77 2.10 7.72 -11.41
CA ALA A 77 1.24 7.75 -10.23
C ALA A 77 -0.26 7.57 -10.52
N THR A 78 -0.68 7.37 -11.78
CA THR A 78 -2.10 7.35 -12.18
C THR A 78 -2.91 6.34 -11.37
N ALA A 79 -2.45 5.09 -11.30
CA ALA A 79 -3.16 4.06 -10.53
C ALA A 79 -3.30 4.40 -9.03
N LEU A 80 -2.30 5.04 -8.43
CA LEU A 80 -2.37 5.47 -7.02
C LEU A 80 -3.33 6.66 -6.85
N ASN A 81 -3.35 7.60 -7.79
CA ASN A 81 -4.31 8.71 -7.78
C ASN A 81 -5.75 8.21 -7.93
N ASP A 82 -6.00 7.23 -8.79
CA ASP A 82 -7.33 6.63 -8.96
C ASP A 82 -7.80 5.94 -7.68
N LEU A 83 -6.92 5.18 -7.01
CA LEU A 83 -7.20 4.59 -5.71
C LEU A 83 -7.53 5.65 -4.65
N ILE A 84 -6.68 6.67 -4.51
CA ILE A 84 -6.87 7.77 -3.57
C ILE A 84 -8.22 8.46 -3.80
N LYS A 85 -8.56 8.75 -5.07
CA LYS A 85 -9.84 9.37 -5.43
C LYS A 85 -11.01 8.48 -5.00
N GLY A 86 -10.99 7.19 -5.37
CA GLY A 86 -12.06 6.26 -5.01
C GLY A 86 -12.23 6.10 -3.50
N TRP A 87 -11.14 6.09 -2.74
CA TRP A 87 -11.19 6.02 -1.28
C TRP A 87 -11.75 7.31 -0.64
N LYS A 88 -11.41 8.49 -1.18
CA LYS A 88 -11.99 9.77 -0.73
C LYS A 88 -13.50 9.83 -0.98
N GLU A 89 -13.95 9.34 -2.13
CA GLU A 89 -15.38 9.29 -2.48
C GLU A 89 -16.17 8.30 -1.60
N LYS A 90 -15.57 7.17 -1.22
CA LYS A 90 -16.18 6.21 -0.29
C LYS A 90 -16.28 6.76 1.14
N ALA A 91 -15.24 7.47 1.61
CA ALA A 91 -15.17 7.96 2.99
C ALA A 91 -16.06 9.19 3.27
N GLY A 92 -16.51 9.90 2.22
CA GLY A 92 -17.43 11.04 2.33
C GLY A 92 -18.92 10.68 2.18
N LYS A 93 -19.26 9.40 1.98
CA LYS A 93 -20.63 8.87 1.98
C LYS A 93 -20.94 8.24 3.34
#